data_AF-A0A6A8ASW2-F1
#
_entry.id   AF-A0A6A8ASW2-F1
#
_cell.length_a   1.000
_cell.length_b   1.000
_cell.length_c   1.000
_cell.angle_alpha   90.00
_cell.angle_beta   90.00
_cell.angle_gamma   90.00
#
_symmetry.space_group_name_H-M   'P 1'
#
loop_
_entity.id
_entity.type
_entity.pdbx_description
1 polymer ?
#
loop_
_entity_poly.entity_id
_entity_poly.type
_entity_poly.pdbx_seq_one_letter_code
_entity_poly.pdbx_strand_id
1 'polypeptide(L)'
;MFRFEKKQKIINAGGIKLGGQPGELPTALTASIFYIGHKIVEDKKKGTFDKARAEALINRMDELSDMTTNPFILDVVGASVPAFQNYITFISKVTQAPIQIDAISPRLRMETIKWHTKLDYQPDSSTTPLLVFLAKHRVCLGWCRLWGCHTR
;
A
#
# COMPACT_ATOMS: atom_id res chain seq x y z
N MET A 1 -5.26 -13.08 -27.30
CA MET A 1 -4.63 -12.62 -26.04
C MET A 1 -3.87 -11.35 -26.34
N PHE A 2 -4.14 -10.27 -25.61
CA PHE A 2 -3.54 -8.96 -25.86
C PHE A 2 -2.04 -9.00 -25.50
N ARG A 3 -1.16 -8.46 -26.37
CA ARG A 3 0.29 -8.44 -26.14
C ARG A 3 0.84 -7.06 -26.49
N PHE A 4 1.61 -6.48 -25.59
CA PHE A 4 2.27 -5.20 -25.84
C PHE A 4 3.56 -5.42 -26.63
N GLU A 5 3.80 -4.60 -27.65
CA GLU A 5 5.07 -4.58 -28.40
C GLU A 5 6.23 -4.09 -27.53
N LYS A 6 5.96 -3.11 -26.65
CA LYS A 6 6.96 -2.59 -25.71
C LYS A 6 7.25 -3.63 -24.63
N LYS A 7 8.55 -3.86 -24.36
CA LYS A 7 9.02 -4.69 -23.26
C LYS A 7 8.46 -4.19 -21.92
N GLN A 8 7.64 -5.02 -21.29
CA GLN A 8 7.11 -4.77 -19.95
C GLN A 8 8.18 -5.06 -18.91
N LYS A 9 8.12 -4.33 -17.79
CA LYS A 9 9.02 -4.55 -16.64
C LYS A 9 8.28 -5.30 -15.56
N ILE A 10 8.98 -6.19 -14.88
CA ILE A 10 8.51 -6.81 -13.64
C ILE A 10 9.29 -6.19 -12.49
N ILE A 11 8.57 -5.70 -11.50
CA ILE A 11 9.14 -5.18 -10.25
C ILE A 11 8.78 -6.10 -9.10
N ASN A 12 9.62 -6.16 -8.07
CA ASN A 12 9.32 -6.84 -6.82
C ASN A 12 9.03 -5.79 -5.73
N ALA A 13 7.83 -5.82 -5.16
CA ALA A 13 7.40 -4.96 -4.07
C ALA A 13 7.04 -5.85 -2.87
N GLY A 14 7.92 -5.94 -1.87
CA GLY A 14 7.68 -6.70 -0.64
C GLY A 14 7.37 -8.19 -0.89
N GLY A 15 8.01 -8.82 -1.89
CA GLY A 15 7.77 -10.21 -2.26
C GLY A 15 6.76 -10.39 -3.40
N ILE A 16 5.98 -9.36 -3.74
CA ILE A 16 4.98 -9.41 -4.81
C ILE A 16 5.58 -8.95 -6.13
N LYS A 17 5.43 -9.76 -7.18
CA LYS A 17 5.82 -9.41 -8.56
C LYS A 17 4.70 -8.65 -9.25
N LEU A 18 4.99 -7.45 -9.76
CA LEU A 18 4.03 -6.59 -10.46
C LEU A 18 4.49 -6.29 -11.89
N GLY A 19 3.56 -6.28 -12.84
CA GLY A 19 3.81 -5.96 -14.25
C GLY A 19 3.83 -7.18 -15.15
N GLY A 20 4.74 -7.20 -16.13
CA GLY A 20 4.82 -8.26 -17.14
C GLY A 20 3.80 -8.12 -18.27
N GLN A 21 3.81 -9.08 -19.20
CA GLN A 21 2.80 -9.18 -20.26
C GLN A 21 1.48 -9.68 -19.68
N PRO A 22 0.32 -9.36 -20.30
CA PRO A 22 -0.96 -9.94 -19.90
C PRO A 22 -0.87 -11.46 -19.85
N GLY A 23 -1.26 -12.06 -18.72
CA GLY A 23 -1.20 -13.50 -18.46
C GLY A 23 0.15 -14.06 -18.00
N GLU A 24 1.18 -13.23 -17.82
CA GLU A 24 2.47 -13.66 -17.23
C GLU A 24 2.42 -13.75 -15.70
N LEU A 25 1.69 -12.84 -15.05
CA LEU A 25 1.50 -12.79 -13.61
C LEU A 25 0.01 -12.59 -13.27
N PRO A 26 -0.46 -13.09 -12.11
CA PRO A 26 -1.80 -12.78 -11.63
C PRO A 26 -1.93 -11.29 -11.33
N THR A 27 -3.15 -10.78 -11.45
CA THR A 27 -3.44 -9.37 -11.15
C THR A 27 -3.24 -9.10 -9.66
N ALA A 28 -2.38 -8.14 -9.33
CA ALA A 28 -2.27 -7.65 -7.96
C ALA A 28 -3.45 -6.76 -7.61
N LEU A 29 -4.05 -7.01 -6.45
CA LEU A 29 -5.18 -6.25 -5.92
C LEU A 29 -4.71 -5.23 -4.89
N THR A 30 -5.45 -4.14 -4.74
CA THR A 30 -5.17 -3.12 -3.73
C THR A 30 -6.35 -3.06 -2.77
N ALA A 31 -6.10 -3.34 -1.49
CA ALA A 31 -7.12 -3.38 -0.45
C ALA A 31 -7.02 -2.14 0.44
N SER A 32 -7.93 -1.20 0.30
CA SER A 32 -7.92 0.04 1.09
C SER A 32 -8.49 -0.15 2.49
N ILE A 33 -7.78 0.35 3.50
CA ILE A 33 -8.17 0.32 4.91
C ILE A 33 -8.01 1.71 5.54
N PHE A 34 -8.77 1.97 6.62
CA PHE A 34 -8.82 3.25 7.35
C PHE A 34 -9.23 4.52 6.56
N TYR A 35 -9.83 4.36 5.37
CA TYR A 35 -10.31 5.47 4.56
C TYR A 35 -11.38 6.33 5.24
N ILE A 36 -11.62 7.52 4.69
CA ILE A 36 -12.60 8.48 5.22
C ILE A 36 -13.99 7.86 5.18
N GLY A 37 -14.59 7.66 6.36
CA GLY A 37 -15.94 7.08 6.49
C GLY A 37 -15.92 5.57 6.76
N HIS A 38 -14.74 4.97 6.88
CA HIS A 38 -14.61 3.59 7.30
C HIS A 38 -15.10 3.41 8.74
N LYS A 39 -16.13 2.56 8.92
CA LYS A 39 -16.85 2.35 10.19
C LYS A 39 -15.99 1.82 11.34
N ILE A 40 -14.80 1.28 11.05
CA ILE A 40 -13.88 0.76 12.07
C ILE A 40 -13.01 1.85 12.68
N VAL A 41 -12.97 3.06 12.09
CA VAL A 41 -12.15 4.18 12.58
C VAL A 41 -12.99 5.09 13.46
N GLU A 42 -12.59 5.22 14.72
CA GLU A 42 -13.24 6.07 15.71
C GLU A 42 -12.72 7.51 15.64
N ASP A 43 -11.39 7.68 15.63
CA ASP A 43 -10.73 8.99 15.54
C ASP A 43 -9.68 8.96 14.43
N LYS A 44 -9.99 9.65 13.33
CA LYS A 44 -9.13 9.75 12.14
C LYS A 44 -7.84 10.56 12.38
N LYS A 45 -7.83 11.46 13.37
CA LYS A 45 -6.66 12.30 13.69
C LYS A 45 -5.70 11.59 14.64
N LYS A 46 -6.23 10.82 15.59
CA LYS A 46 -5.41 10.01 16.50
C LYS A 46 -5.06 8.64 15.92
N GLY A 47 -5.81 8.15 14.93
CA GLY A 47 -5.71 6.78 14.44
C GLY A 47 -6.19 5.76 15.47
N THR A 48 -7.31 6.06 16.13
CA THR A 48 -8.00 5.09 16.99
C THR A 48 -9.02 4.33 16.15
N PHE A 49 -8.98 3.00 16.24
CA PHE A 49 -9.80 2.11 15.43
C PHE A 49 -10.04 0.78 16.16
N ASP A 50 -11.07 0.06 15.73
CA ASP A 50 -11.37 -1.29 16.18
C ASP A 50 -10.35 -2.27 15.60
N LYS A 51 -9.39 -2.68 16.45
CA LYS A 51 -8.31 -3.61 16.09
C LYS A 51 -8.83 -4.99 15.69
N ALA A 52 -9.84 -5.51 16.39
CA ALA A 52 -10.36 -6.84 16.12
C ALA A 52 -11.05 -6.89 14.75
N ARG A 53 -11.83 -5.85 14.41
CA ARG A 53 -12.44 -5.73 13.08
C ARG A 53 -11.40 -5.51 11.99
N ALA A 54 -10.37 -4.70 12.25
CA ALA A 54 -9.29 -4.48 11.29
C ALA A 54 -8.52 -5.77 11.01
N GLU A 55 -8.19 -6.55 12.05
CA GLU A 55 -7.53 -7.85 11.94
C GLU A 55 -8.37 -8.84 11.15
N ALA A 56 -9.68 -8.94 11.46
CA ALA A 56 -10.59 -9.80 10.71
C ALA A 56 -10.66 -9.45 9.22
N LEU A 57 -10.63 -8.15 8.86
CA LEU A 57 -10.60 -7.71 7.45
C LEU A 57 -9.28 -8.08 6.76
N ILE A 58 -8.15 -7.91 7.45
CA ILE A 58 -6.83 -8.26 6.90
C ILE A 58 -6.72 -9.78 6.69
N ASN A 59 -7.07 -10.58 7.70
CA ASN A 59 -7.06 -12.04 7.59
C ASN A 59 -7.99 -12.53 6.48
N ARG A 60 -9.14 -11.87 6.30
CA ARG A 60 -10.04 -12.19 5.19
C ARG A 60 -9.41 -11.91 3.82
N MET A 61 -8.57 -10.87 3.70
CA MET A 61 -7.83 -10.61 2.47
C MET A 61 -6.75 -11.67 2.22
N ASP A 62 -6.07 -12.14 3.27
CA ASP A 62 -5.13 -13.26 3.16
C ASP A 62 -5.82 -14.53 2.67
N GLU A 63 -6.96 -14.91 3.26
CA GLU A 63 -7.77 -16.04 2.80
C GLU A 63 -8.18 -15.91 1.32
N LEU A 64 -8.63 -14.71 0.91
CA LEU A 64 -9.04 -14.46 -0.47
C LEU A 64 -7.85 -14.52 -1.44
N SER A 65 -6.70 -14.03 -1.01
CA SER A 65 -5.45 -14.11 -1.78
C SER A 65 -5.05 -15.57 -1.99
N ASP A 66 -5.11 -16.40 -0.95
CA ASP A 66 -4.80 -17.83 -1.05
C ASP A 66 -5.78 -18.57 -1.95
N MET A 67 -7.09 -18.28 -1.84
CA MET A 67 -8.12 -18.91 -2.68
C MET A 67 -8.01 -18.54 -4.17
N THR A 68 -7.64 -17.30 -4.49
CA THR A 68 -7.63 -16.77 -5.85
C THR A 68 -6.25 -16.77 -6.49
N THR A 69 -5.19 -16.96 -5.69
CA THR A 69 -3.79 -16.77 -6.09
C THR A 69 -3.47 -15.33 -6.52
N ASN A 70 -4.40 -14.38 -6.31
CA ASN A 70 -4.19 -12.97 -6.60
C ASN A 70 -3.47 -12.31 -5.41
N PRO A 71 -2.22 -11.84 -5.58
CA PRO A 71 -1.53 -11.14 -4.50
C PRO A 71 -2.20 -9.79 -4.23
N PHE A 72 -2.05 -9.26 -3.01
CA PHE A 72 -2.61 -7.96 -2.67
C PHE A 72 -1.60 -7.03 -1.98
N ILE A 73 -1.85 -5.72 -2.14
CA ILE A 73 -1.14 -4.64 -1.47
C ILE A 73 -2.15 -3.93 -0.59
N LEU A 74 -1.79 -3.70 0.67
CA LEU A 74 -2.67 -3.02 1.61
C LEU A 74 -2.52 -1.49 1.46
N ASP A 75 -3.59 -0.82 1.09
CA ASP A 75 -3.63 0.63 0.92
C ASP A 75 -4.09 1.30 2.21
N VAL A 76 -3.12 1.87 2.93
CA VAL A 76 -3.32 2.45 4.25
C VAL A 76 -3.63 3.91 4.09
N VAL A 77 -4.90 4.27 4.30
CA VAL A 77 -5.35 5.65 4.18
C VAL A 77 -5.28 6.36 5.53
N GLY A 78 -4.65 7.53 5.57
CA GLY A 78 -4.47 8.29 6.82
C GLY A 78 -4.61 9.80 6.65
N ALA A 79 -5.04 10.46 7.73
CA ALA A 79 -5.26 11.91 7.76
C ALA A 79 -4.22 12.69 8.57
N SER A 80 -3.40 12.01 9.37
CA SER A 80 -2.38 12.62 10.23
C SER A 80 -1.18 11.67 10.39
N VAL A 81 -0.01 12.21 10.75
CA VAL A 81 1.18 11.39 11.05
C VAL A 81 0.92 10.46 12.25
N PRO A 82 0.37 10.92 13.40
CA PRO A 82 0.03 10.02 14.51
C PRO A 82 -0.90 8.87 14.12
N ALA A 83 -1.87 9.13 13.22
CA ALA A 83 -2.76 8.08 12.75
C ALA A 83 -1.99 7.01 11.95
N PHE A 84 -1.11 7.42 11.04
CA PHE A 84 -0.25 6.50 10.32
C PHE A 84 0.65 5.69 11.24
N GLN A 85 1.23 6.30 12.27
CA GLN A 85 2.07 5.59 13.24
C GLN A 85 1.29 4.46 13.89
N ASN A 86 0.06 4.71 14.33
CA ASN A 86 -0.80 3.70 14.94
C ASN A 86 -1.22 2.62 13.95
N TYR A 87 -1.64 2.99 12.74
CA TYR A 87 -2.04 2.04 11.71
C TYR A 87 -0.89 1.13 11.28
N ILE A 88 0.27 1.69 10.94
CA ILE A 88 1.44 0.93 10.48
C ILE A 88 1.95 0.02 11.60
N THR A 89 2.01 0.50 12.85
CA THR A 89 2.44 -0.31 14.00
C THR A 89 1.51 -1.48 14.27
N PHE A 90 0.22 -1.35 13.96
CA PHE A 90 -0.74 -2.44 14.06
C PHE A 90 -0.59 -3.42 12.90
N ILE A 91 -0.57 -2.91 11.66
CA ILE A 91 -0.46 -3.73 10.45
C ILE A 91 0.80 -4.59 10.48
N SER A 92 1.95 -4.04 10.92
CA SER A 92 3.21 -4.79 10.99
C SER A 92 3.19 -5.99 11.92
N LYS A 93 2.22 -6.06 12.85
CA LYS A 93 2.02 -7.20 13.75
C LYS A 93 1.05 -8.23 13.20
N VAL A 94 0.18 -7.83 12.28
CA VAL A 94 -0.94 -8.64 11.78
C VAL A 94 -0.58 -9.31 10.46
N THR A 95 0.09 -8.60 9.55
CA THR A 95 0.39 -9.11 8.20
C THR A 95 1.77 -8.69 7.72
N GLN A 96 2.32 -9.48 6.80
CA GLN A 96 3.56 -9.19 6.08
C GLN A 96 3.32 -8.59 4.70
N ALA A 97 2.05 -8.38 4.31
CA ALA A 97 1.71 -7.80 3.03
C ALA A 97 2.34 -6.41 2.85
N PRO A 98 2.82 -6.06 1.64
CA PRO A 98 3.34 -4.73 1.38
C PRO A 98 2.24 -3.68 1.54
N ILE A 99 2.64 -2.51 2.05
CA ILE A 99 1.72 -1.40 2.30
C ILE A 99 1.96 -0.23 1.35
N GLN A 100 0.89 0.46 0.99
CA GLN A 100 0.89 1.75 0.32
C GLN A 100 0.45 2.83 1.32
N ILE A 101 1.23 3.91 1.41
CA ILE A 101 0.90 5.08 2.24
C ILE A 101 0.06 6.04 1.42
N ASP A 102 -1.25 6.06 1.65
CA ASP A 102 -2.17 6.94 0.96
C ASP A 102 -2.71 8.05 1.86
N ALA A 103 -2.40 9.28 1.46
CA ALA A 103 -2.93 10.47 2.10
C ALA A 103 -3.13 11.53 1.05
N ILE A 104 -4.13 12.39 1.23
CA ILE A 104 -4.41 13.50 0.31
C ILE A 104 -3.19 14.45 0.22
N SER A 105 -2.53 14.73 1.35
CA SER A 105 -1.41 15.65 1.42
C SER A 105 -0.07 14.96 1.10
N PRO A 106 0.68 15.42 0.07
CA PRO A 106 2.02 14.90 -0.22
C PRO A 106 3.00 15.08 0.95
N ARG A 107 2.89 16.21 1.67
CA ARG A 107 3.72 16.50 2.84
C ARG A 107 3.51 15.45 3.93
N LEU A 108 2.26 15.07 4.17
CA LEU A 108 1.92 14.08 5.18
C LEU A 108 2.48 12.69 4.85
N ARG A 109 2.42 12.30 3.57
CA ARG A 109 3.07 11.06 3.10
C ARG A 109 4.57 11.12 3.40
N MET A 110 5.25 12.18 2.98
CA MET A 110 6.69 12.36 3.20
C MET A 110 7.10 12.36 4.68
N GLU A 111 6.32 13.00 5.55
CA GLU A 111 6.58 13.01 7.00
C GLU A 111 6.41 11.62 7.63
N THR A 112 5.39 10.88 7.20
CA THR A 112 5.15 9.50 7.64
C THR A 112 6.31 8.58 7.24
N ILE A 113 6.80 8.72 6.02
CA ILE A 113 7.93 7.94 5.50
C ILE A 113 9.21 8.27 6.27
N LYS A 114 9.48 9.56 6.47
CA LYS A 114 10.64 10.00 7.27
C LYS A 114 10.60 9.45 8.69
N TRP A 115 9.42 9.37 9.29
CA TRP A 115 9.25 8.75 10.60
C TRP A 115 9.60 7.26 10.55
N HIS A 116 9.10 6.52 9.55
CA HIS A 116 9.39 5.09 9.40
C HIS A 116 10.87 4.82 9.13
N THR A 117 11.52 5.58 8.24
CA THR A 117 12.96 5.43 7.95
C THR A 117 13.84 5.72 9.17
N LYS A 118 13.41 6.59 10.09
CA LYS A 118 14.12 6.82 11.35
C LYS A 118 14.04 5.64 12.31
N LEU A 119 13.00 4.81 12.20
CA LEU A 119 12.90 3.54 12.93
C LEU A 119 13.81 2.47 12.32
N ASP A 120 13.98 2.48 10.99
CA ASP A 120 14.84 1.54 10.25
C ASP A 120 16.32 1.97 10.12
N TYR A 121 16.76 3.07 10.74
CA TYR A 121 18.19 3.37 10.87
C TYR A 121 18.80 2.47 11.97
N GLN A 122 18.94 1.18 11.65
CA GLN A 122 19.97 0.31 12.23
C GLN A 122 21.00 0.03 11.13
N PRO A 123 22.31 0.20 11.39
CA PRO A 123 23.35 -0.04 10.39
C PRO A 123 23.65 -1.54 10.30
N ASP A 124 22.74 -2.34 9.77
CA ASP A 124 23.02 -3.75 9.48
C ASP A 124 22.46 -4.19 8.12
N SER A 125 23.35 -4.72 7.29
CA SER A 125 23.16 -4.93 5.85
C SER A 125 22.48 -6.26 5.49
N SER A 126 21.55 -6.78 6.31
CA SER A 126 21.03 -8.13 6.09
C SER A 126 19.54 -8.40 6.37
N THR A 127 18.78 -7.45 6.91
CA THR A 127 17.32 -7.60 7.05
C THR A 127 16.63 -6.86 5.92
N THR A 128 15.98 -7.60 5.01
CA THR A 128 15.15 -7.03 3.94
C THR A 128 14.03 -6.19 4.57
N PRO A 129 14.02 -4.86 4.36
CA PRO A 129 13.02 -4.00 4.98
C PRO A 129 11.67 -4.22 4.31
N LEU A 130 10.61 -4.20 5.12
CA LEU A 130 9.21 -4.03 4.73
C LEU A 130 9.15 -2.88 3.73
N LEU A 131 9.05 -3.23 2.45
CA LEU A 131 9.29 -2.29 1.36
C LEU A 131 8.07 -1.36 1.21
N VAL A 132 8.12 -0.19 1.85
CA VAL A 132 7.25 0.94 1.51
C VAL A 132 7.58 1.34 0.07
N PHE A 133 6.70 0.98 -0.88
CA PHE A 133 6.90 1.28 -2.29
C PHE A 133 6.65 2.76 -2.57
N LEU A 134 7.65 3.61 -2.35
CA LEU A 134 7.65 4.97 -2.89
C LEU A 134 8.41 5.05 -4.20
N ALA A 135 7.62 5.27 -5.25
CA ALA A 135 7.74 6.45 -6.10
C ALA A 135 9.18 6.89 -6.43
N LYS A 136 10.03 5.96 -6.87
CA LYS A 136 11.24 6.31 -7.65
C LYS A 136 11.03 6.17 -9.15
N HIS A 137 9.88 5.66 -9.57
CA HIS A 137 9.44 5.74 -10.95
C HIS A 137 8.17 6.57 -11.07
N ARG A 138 8.30 7.58 -11.93
CA ARG A 138 7.37 8.57 -12.45
C ARG A 138 6.07 7.95 -13.03
N VAL A 139 5.32 7.17 -12.25
CA VAL A 139 4.13 6.42 -12.71
C VAL A 139 2.82 7.05 -12.24
N CYS A 140 2.79 7.80 -11.13
CA CYS A 140 1.57 8.51 -10.69
C CYS A 140 1.11 9.66 -11.61
N LEU A 141 1.94 10.11 -12.57
CA LEU A 141 1.53 11.13 -13.55
C LEU A 141 0.88 10.54 -14.81
N GLY A 142 0.83 9.20 -14.95
CA GLY A 142 0.28 8.54 -16.15
C GLY A 142 -1.23 8.32 -16.11
N TRP A 143 -1.82 8.17 -14.93
CA TRP A 143 -3.25 7.83 -14.80
C TRP A 143 -4.20 9.03 -14.94
N CYS A 144 -3.75 10.24 -14.63
CA CYS A 144 -4.53 11.46 -14.83
C CYS A 144 -4.63 11.92 -16.30
N ARG A 145 -3.82 11.36 -17.22
CA ARG A 145 -3.83 11.71 -18.65
C ARG A 145 -4.72 10.81 -19.51
N LEU A 146 -5.17 9.69 -18.97
CA LEU A 146 -6.01 8.71 -19.68
C LEU A 146 -7.52 8.95 -19.48
N TRP A 147 -7.89 9.67 -18.42
CA TRP A 147 -9.25 10.17 -18.23
C TRP A 147 -9.20 11.69 -18.38
N GLY A 148 -9.63 12.17 -19.54
CA GLY A 148 -9.64 13.59 -19.91
C GLY A 148 -10.52 14.43 -18.98
N CYS A 149 -10.01 14.73 -17.79
CA CYS A 149 -10.59 15.71 -16.89
C CYS A 149 -10.03 17.08 -17.27
N HIS A 150 -10.63 17.68 -18.31
CA HIS A 150 -10.53 19.11 -18.53
C HIS A 150 -11.24 19.82 -17.38
N THR A 151 -10.49 20.36 -16.44
CA THR A 151 -10.93 21.52 -15.67
C THR A 151 -10.15 22.73 -16.16
N ARG A 152 -10.91 23.78 -16.48
CA ARG A 152 -10.47 25.10 -16.96
C ARG A 152 -9.27 25.66 -16.22
#